data_AF-A0A3S5I5E8-F1
#
_entry.id   AF-A0A3S5I5E8-F1
#
_cell.length_a   1.000
_cell.length_b   1.000
_cell.length_c   1.000
_cell.angle_alpha   90.00
_cell.angle_beta   90.00
_cell.angle_gamma   90.00
#
_symmetry.space_group_name_H-M   'P 1'
#
loop_
_entity.id
_entity.type
_entity.pdbx_description
1 polymer ?
#
loop_
_entity_poly.entity_id
_entity_poly.type
_entity_poly.pdbx_seq_one_letter_code
_entity_poly.pdbx_strand_id
1 'polypeptide(L)'
;MDNHDFSDLAQLWQSTPASPPPALEKCIQRHKKQQLRLFFGIAIETFIMLLVGVWFVQALFEPTPLVTQLWLGFGCVWGASMYVVVNRSRITSLRILKNQQLSQALEAHQHLLRQEAWRWDLSIKATLLFALVLVLLILVQYALSSILLSNGLLGLLVVAVLLPVFKAKKRRAQQVLKKLSE
;
A
#
# COMPACT_ATOMS: atom_id res chain seq x y z
N MET A 1 49.16 -14.32 -14.34
CA MET A 1 48.26 -13.22 -13.93
C MET A 1 49.16 -12.00 -13.93
N ASP A 2 49.04 -11.19 -14.97
CA ASP A 2 50.08 -10.22 -15.32
C ASP A 2 49.92 -8.94 -14.49
N ASN A 3 51.04 -8.38 -14.04
CA ASN A 3 51.09 -7.20 -13.17
C ASN A 3 50.40 -5.96 -13.78
N HIS A 4 50.12 -5.96 -15.08
CA HIS A 4 49.40 -4.88 -15.76
C HIS A 4 47.91 -4.83 -15.41
N ASP A 5 47.26 -5.97 -15.16
CA ASP A 5 45.85 -6.00 -14.76
C ASP A 5 45.66 -5.36 -13.37
N PHE A 6 46.68 -5.50 -12.50
CA PHE A 6 46.68 -4.88 -11.18
C PHE A 6 46.91 -3.37 -11.22
N SER A 7 47.74 -2.86 -12.14
CA SER A 7 47.95 -1.42 -12.27
C SER A 7 46.73 -0.70 -12.80
N ASP A 8 46.01 -1.33 -13.74
CA ASP A 8 44.80 -0.76 -14.33
C ASP A 8 43.65 -0.75 -13.32
N LEU A 9 43.51 -1.82 -12.53
CA LEU A 9 42.56 -1.85 -11.40
C LEU A 9 42.91 -0.82 -10.32
N ALA A 10 44.19 -0.63 -10.01
CA ALA A 10 44.64 0.37 -9.04
C ALA A 10 44.42 1.81 -9.52
N GLN A 11 44.63 2.08 -10.81
CA GLN A 11 44.34 3.38 -11.42
C GLN A 11 42.83 3.68 -11.47
N LEU A 12 41.99 2.69 -11.73
CA LEU A 12 40.52 2.84 -11.64
C LEU A 12 40.06 3.15 -10.20
N TRP A 13 40.72 2.56 -9.21
CA TRP A 13 40.44 2.81 -7.79
C TRP A 13 40.87 4.22 -7.35
N GLN A 14 41.97 4.73 -7.88
CA GLN A 14 42.51 6.06 -7.55
C GLN A 14 41.86 7.21 -8.35
N SER A 15 41.37 6.95 -9.55
CA SER A 15 40.80 7.96 -10.45
C SER A 15 39.31 8.26 -10.18
N THR A 16 38.64 7.43 -9.38
CA THR A 16 37.26 7.71 -8.98
C THR A 16 37.29 8.76 -7.86
N PRO A 17 36.78 10.00 -8.07
CA PRO A 17 36.70 10.98 -7.00
C PRO A 17 35.89 10.36 -5.87
N ALA A 18 36.48 10.31 -4.67
CA ALA A 18 35.88 9.75 -3.47
C ALA A 18 34.54 10.44 -3.20
N SER A 19 33.48 9.90 -3.79
CA SER A 19 32.12 10.28 -3.46
C SER A 19 31.99 9.93 -1.97
N PRO A 20 31.57 10.87 -1.10
CA PRO A 20 31.51 10.59 0.32
C PRO A 20 30.73 9.29 0.52
N PRO A 21 31.29 8.28 1.21
CA PRO A 21 30.64 6.99 1.32
C PRO A 21 29.22 7.25 1.83
N PRO A 22 28.19 6.76 1.13
CA PRO A 22 26.82 6.99 1.55
C PRO A 22 26.73 6.49 2.98
N ALA A 23 26.42 7.38 3.93
CA ALA A 23 26.49 7.10 5.36
C ALA A 23 25.73 5.80 5.66
N LEU A 24 26.49 4.70 5.81
CA LEU A 24 25.95 3.34 5.77
C LEU A 24 24.92 3.14 6.88
N GLU A 25 25.16 3.79 8.03
CA GLU A 25 24.23 3.89 9.15
C GLU A 25 22.88 4.51 8.78
N LYS A 26 22.86 5.56 7.96
CA LYS A 26 21.60 6.18 7.49
C LYS A 26 20.83 5.22 6.59
N CYS A 27 21.52 4.42 5.76
CA CYS A 27 20.88 3.38 4.95
C CYS A 27 20.31 2.24 5.80
N ILE A 28 21.07 1.76 6.79
CA ILE A 28 20.63 0.72 7.72
C ILE A 28 19.42 1.18 8.55
N GLN A 29 19.44 2.42 9.05
CA GLN A 29 18.31 3.00 9.78
C GLN A 29 17.06 3.14 8.91
N ARG A 30 17.21 3.57 7.65
CA ARG A 30 16.10 3.65 6.69
C ARG A 30 15.51 2.27 6.39
N HIS A 31 16.35 1.26 6.22
CA HIS A 31 15.94 -0.13 6.00
C HIS A 31 15.12 -0.68 7.17
N LYS A 32 15.62 -0.52 8.40
CA LYS A 32 14.88 -0.91 9.62
C LYS A 32 13.55 -0.16 9.74
N LYS A 33 13.52 1.14 9.46
CA LYS A 33 12.30 1.95 9.52
C LYS A 33 11.25 1.50 8.49
N GLN A 34 11.67 1.14 7.27
CA GLN A 34 10.77 0.60 6.25
C GLN A 34 10.20 -0.77 6.64
N GLN A 35 11.03 -1.66 7.17
CA GLN A 35 10.60 -2.97 7.67
C GLN A 35 9.55 -2.82 8.78
N LEU A 36 9.81 -1.93 9.75
CA LEU A 36 8.91 -1.66 10.86
C LEU A 36 7.58 -1.08 10.36
N ARG A 37 7.61 -0.14 9.41
CA ARG A 37 6.41 0.44 8.80
C ARG A 37 5.55 -0.59 8.07
N LEU A 38 6.18 -1.52 7.33
CA LEU A 38 5.48 -2.60 6.65
C LEU A 38 4.82 -3.56 7.65
N PHE A 39 5.54 -3.93 8.72
CA PHE A 39 5.01 -4.80 9.77
C PHE A 39 3.83 -4.17 10.51
N PHE A 40 3.97 -2.92 10.97
CA PHE A 40 2.87 -2.18 11.60
C PHE A 40 1.67 -2.04 10.67
N GLY A 41 1.89 -1.82 9.37
CA GLY A 41 0.82 -1.78 8.38
C GLY A 41 0.03 -3.09 8.31
N ILE A 42 0.71 -4.24 8.30
CA ILE A 42 0.05 -5.56 8.33
C ILE A 42 -0.75 -5.72 9.63
N ALA A 43 -0.13 -5.41 10.78
CA ALA A 43 -0.78 -5.57 12.09
C ALA A 43 -2.05 -4.73 12.22
N ILE A 44 -2.00 -3.46 11.82
CA ILE A 44 -3.16 -2.55 11.85
C ILE A 44 -4.26 -3.05 10.91
N GLU A 45 -3.93 -3.44 9.68
CA GLU A 45 -4.93 -3.97 8.75
C GLU A 45 -5.54 -5.27 9.24
N THR A 46 -4.77 -6.12 9.91
CA THR A 46 -5.28 -7.37 10.52
C THR A 46 -6.27 -7.06 11.62
N PHE A 47 -5.94 -6.10 12.49
CA PHE A 47 -6.82 -5.66 13.56
C PHE A 47 -8.12 -5.05 13.03
N ILE A 48 -8.04 -4.21 11.99
CA ILE A 48 -9.23 -3.65 11.31
C ILE A 48 -10.10 -4.77 10.73
N MET A 49 -9.50 -5.77 10.06
CA MET A 49 -10.26 -6.90 9.52
C MET A 49 -10.96 -7.71 10.60
N LEU A 50 -10.31 -7.91 11.76
CA LEU A 50 -10.93 -8.59 12.90
C LEU A 50 -12.10 -7.77 13.45
N LEU A 51 -11.93 -6.46 13.62
CA LEU A 51 -13.02 -5.57 14.07
C LEU A 51 -14.22 -5.60 13.12
N VAL A 52 -13.97 -5.44 11.81
CA VAL A 52 -15.04 -5.49 10.80
C VAL A 52 -15.71 -6.86 10.76
N GLY A 53 -14.94 -7.94 10.93
CA GLY A 53 -15.47 -9.30 11.01
C GLY A 53 -16.38 -9.51 12.22
N VAL A 54 -15.96 -9.08 13.41
CA VAL A 54 -16.79 -9.15 14.63
C VAL A 54 -18.06 -8.34 14.46
N TRP A 55 -17.96 -7.13 13.89
CA TRP A 55 -19.10 -6.25 13.69
C TRP A 55 -20.09 -6.81 12.66
N PHE A 56 -19.61 -7.46 11.59
CA PHE A 56 -20.45 -8.17 10.64
C PHE A 56 -21.20 -9.34 11.29
N VAL A 57 -20.52 -10.14 12.12
CA VAL A 57 -21.15 -11.24 12.86
C VAL A 57 -22.23 -10.72 13.80
N GLN A 58 -21.98 -9.63 14.53
CA GLN A 58 -22.99 -8.99 15.39
C GLN A 58 -24.21 -8.51 14.59
N ALA A 59 -24.00 -7.88 13.43
CA ALA A 59 -25.07 -7.37 12.59
C ALA A 59 -25.99 -8.47 12.01
N LEU A 60 -25.51 -9.72 11.91
CA LEU A 60 -26.34 -10.87 11.50
C LEU A 60 -27.34 -11.31 12.58
N PHE A 61 -27.09 -11.00 13.85
CA PHE A 61 -27.98 -11.33 14.96
C PHE A 61 -28.98 -10.21 15.29
N GLU A 62 -28.77 -9.00 14.76
CA GLU A 62 -29.69 -7.89 14.92
C GLU A 62 -30.74 -7.86 13.78
N PRO A 63 -31.99 -7.43 14.05
CA PRO A 63 -33.02 -7.23 13.03
C PRO A 63 -32.72 -5.97 12.22
N THR A 64 -31.64 -6.01 11.45
CA THR A 64 -31.22 -4.93 10.56
C THR A 64 -31.90 -5.08 9.19
N PRO A 65 -32.19 -3.96 8.49
CA PRO A 65 -32.76 -4.01 7.15
C PRO A 65 -31.87 -4.83 6.19
N LEU A 66 -32.50 -5.59 5.30
CA LEU A 66 -31.81 -6.48 4.34
C LEU A 66 -30.79 -5.72 3.47
N VAL A 67 -31.09 -4.47 3.12
CA VAL A 67 -30.19 -3.54 2.41
C VAL A 67 -28.91 -3.26 3.21
N THR A 68 -29.03 -3.07 4.52
CA THR A 68 -27.91 -2.84 5.44
C THR A 68 -27.05 -4.09 5.58
N GLN A 69 -27.67 -5.27 5.69
CA GLN A 69 -26.96 -6.55 5.75
C GLN A 69 -26.17 -6.84 4.47
N LEU A 70 -26.77 -6.60 3.30
CA LEU A 70 -26.08 -6.73 2.00
C LEU A 70 -24.90 -5.76 1.88
N TRP A 71 -25.05 -4.53 2.37
CA TRP A 71 -23.96 -3.54 2.36
C TRP A 71 -22.80 -3.95 3.28
N LEU A 72 -23.11 -4.39 4.51
CA LEU A 72 -22.10 -4.88 5.45
C LEU A 72 -21.41 -6.13 4.90
N GLY A 73 -22.15 -7.06 4.28
CA GLY A 73 -21.61 -8.24 3.63
C GLY A 73 -20.68 -7.88 2.48
N PHE A 74 -21.08 -6.94 1.61
CA PHE A 74 -20.21 -6.41 0.56
C PHE A 74 -18.94 -5.79 1.14
N GLY A 75 -19.07 -4.90 2.14
CA GLY A 75 -17.92 -4.28 2.81
C GLY A 75 -16.95 -5.30 3.41
N CYS A 76 -17.47 -6.37 4.01
CA CYS A 76 -16.67 -7.41 4.63
C CYS A 76 -15.94 -8.28 3.58
N VAL A 77 -16.63 -8.75 2.54
CA VAL A 77 -16.02 -9.55 1.45
C VAL A 77 -15.02 -8.73 0.64
N TRP A 78 -15.39 -7.48 0.32
CA TRP A 78 -14.53 -6.54 -0.38
C TRP A 78 -13.29 -6.18 0.43
N GLY A 79 -13.48 -5.85 1.71
CA GLY A 79 -12.41 -5.57 2.66
C GLY A 79 -11.45 -6.75 2.80
N ALA A 80 -11.97 -7.98 2.94
CA ALA A 80 -11.17 -9.20 3.01
C ALA A 80 -10.35 -9.44 1.75
N SER A 81 -10.97 -9.26 0.58
CA SER A 81 -10.29 -9.41 -0.71
C SER A 81 -9.14 -8.40 -0.85
N MET A 82 -9.39 -7.13 -0.52
CA MET A 82 -8.36 -6.09 -0.52
C MET A 82 -7.26 -6.36 0.51
N TYR A 83 -7.61 -6.82 1.71
CA TYR A 83 -6.67 -7.20 2.75
C TYR A 83 -5.70 -8.28 2.25
N VAL A 84 -6.22 -9.34 1.64
CA VAL A 84 -5.39 -10.45 1.12
C VAL A 84 -4.43 -9.95 0.04
N VAL A 85 -4.92 -9.17 -0.92
CA VAL A 85 -4.11 -8.67 -2.04
C VAL A 85 -3.02 -7.70 -1.55
N VAL A 86 -3.39 -6.76 -0.67
CA VAL A 86 -2.46 -5.77 -0.12
C VAL A 86 -1.43 -6.45 0.79
N ASN A 87 -1.83 -7.36 1.69
CA ASN A 87 -0.89 -7.99 2.60
C ASN A 87 0.02 -9.01 1.93
N ARG A 88 -0.46 -9.73 0.90
CA ARG A 88 0.41 -10.56 0.07
C ARG A 88 1.55 -9.74 -0.55
N SER A 89 1.24 -8.55 -1.08
CA SER A 89 2.28 -7.64 -1.59
C SER A 89 3.25 -7.17 -0.49
N ARG A 90 2.76 -6.86 0.73
CA ARG A 90 3.57 -6.44 1.89
C ARG A 90 4.53 -7.54 2.35
N ILE A 91 4.05 -8.79 2.37
CA ILE A 91 4.83 -9.96 2.77
C ILE A 91 5.92 -10.24 1.74
N THR A 92 5.62 -10.14 0.44
CA THR A 92 6.64 -10.24 -0.61
C THR A 92 7.71 -9.15 -0.46
N SER A 93 7.30 -7.90 -0.21
CA SER A 93 8.23 -6.80 0.08
C SER A 93 9.11 -7.08 1.31
N LEU A 94 8.53 -7.57 2.40
CA LEU A 94 9.27 -7.93 3.62
C LEU A 94 10.26 -9.08 3.40
N ARG A 95 9.88 -10.10 2.61
CA ARG A 95 10.75 -11.23 2.27
C ARG A 95 11.96 -10.77 1.46
N ILE A 96 11.75 -9.86 0.51
CA ILE A 96 12.84 -9.25 -0.27
C ILE A 96 13.77 -8.44 0.65
N LEU A 97 13.20 -7.60 1.53
CA LEU A 97 13.97 -6.81 2.51
C LEU A 97 14.80 -7.67 3.49
N LYS A 98 14.30 -8.85 3.86
CA LYS A 98 14.95 -9.77 4.81
C LYS A 98 16.06 -10.60 4.16
N ASN A 99 15.93 -10.94 2.89
CA ASN A 99 16.80 -11.92 2.23
C ASN A 99 17.90 -11.33 1.36
N GLN A 100 17.82 -10.07 0.92
CA GLN A 100 18.84 -9.49 0.03
C GLN A 100 19.90 -8.65 0.76
N GLN A 101 21.17 -8.90 0.42
CA GLN A 101 22.33 -8.10 0.84
C GLN A 101 22.32 -6.72 0.18
N LEU A 102 22.89 -5.72 0.87
CA LEU A 102 22.88 -4.31 0.48
C LEU A 102 23.41 -4.03 -0.96
N SER A 103 24.22 -4.93 -1.53
CA SER A 103 24.77 -4.82 -2.89
C SER A 103 23.76 -5.11 -4.01
N GLN A 104 22.71 -5.91 -3.73
CA GLN A 104 21.55 -6.09 -4.63
C GLN A 104 20.41 -5.10 -4.34
N ALA A 105 20.65 -4.12 -3.46
CA ALA A 105 19.59 -3.29 -2.90
C ALA A 105 18.94 -2.35 -3.91
N LEU A 106 19.60 -1.98 -5.01
CA LEU A 106 19.04 -1.02 -5.97
C LEU A 106 17.91 -1.62 -6.81
N GLU A 107 18.13 -2.80 -7.40
CA GLU A 107 17.09 -3.57 -8.11
C GLU A 107 15.97 -3.98 -7.14
N ALA A 108 16.34 -4.38 -5.92
CA ALA A 108 15.38 -4.66 -4.85
C ALA A 108 14.51 -3.43 -4.54
N HIS A 109 15.12 -2.24 -4.41
CA HIS A 109 14.40 -0.99 -4.15
C HIS A 109 13.50 -0.58 -5.32
N GLN A 110 13.96 -0.73 -6.56
CA GLN A 110 13.12 -0.48 -7.73
C GLN A 110 11.92 -1.42 -7.77
N HIS A 111 12.10 -2.71 -7.46
CA HIS A 111 11.01 -3.67 -7.39
C HIS A 111 10.03 -3.35 -6.24
N LEU A 112 10.54 -2.97 -5.07
CA LEU A 112 9.73 -2.52 -3.92
C LEU A 112 8.91 -1.26 -4.25
N LEU A 113 9.50 -0.29 -4.94
CA LEU A 113 8.82 0.93 -5.38
C LEU A 113 7.76 0.64 -6.45
N ARG A 114 8.02 -0.29 -7.38
CA ARG A 114 7.01 -0.78 -8.34
C ARG A 114 5.85 -1.45 -7.62
N GLN A 115 6.12 -2.31 -6.64
CA GLN A 115 5.09 -2.93 -5.81
C GLN A 115 4.31 -1.86 -5.04
N GLU A 116 4.96 -0.87 -4.44
CA GLU A 116 4.28 0.22 -3.75
C GLU A 116 3.37 1.04 -4.69
N ALA A 117 3.85 1.39 -5.88
CA ALA A 117 3.04 2.08 -6.88
C ALA A 117 1.82 1.26 -7.33
N TRP A 118 2.00 -0.05 -7.53
CA TRP A 118 0.91 -0.97 -7.87
C TRP A 118 -0.13 -1.04 -6.76
N ARG A 119 0.30 -1.04 -5.49
CA ARG A 119 -0.62 -1.05 -4.34
C ARG A 119 -1.45 0.23 -4.27
N TRP A 120 -0.84 1.39 -4.47
CA TRP A 120 -1.59 2.64 -4.53
C TRP A 120 -2.55 2.68 -5.72
N ASP A 121 -2.20 2.09 -6.86
CA ASP A 121 -3.11 1.94 -8.00
C ASP A 121 -4.31 1.04 -7.67
N LEU A 122 -4.05 -0.11 -7.04
CA LEU A 122 -5.08 -1.03 -6.56
C LEU A 122 -6.00 -0.34 -5.54
N SER A 123 -5.44 0.40 -4.57
CA SER A 123 -6.21 1.17 -3.59
C SER A 123 -7.08 2.24 -4.25
N ILE A 124 -6.59 2.95 -5.28
CA ILE A 124 -7.39 3.94 -6.03
C ILE A 124 -8.57 3.25 -6.73
N LYS A 125 -8.30 2.19 -7.50
CA LYS A 125 -9.35 1.43 -8.21
C LYS A 125 -10.38 0.88 -7.24
N ALA A 126 -9.92 0.35 -6.10
CA ALA A 126 -10.81 -0.19 -5.09
C ALA A 126 -11.67 0.88 -4.40
N THR A 127 -11.10 2.05 -4.14
CA THR A 127 -11.84 3.18 -3.57
C THR A 127 -12.88 3.71 -4.56
N LEU A 128 -12.56 3.73 -5.86
CA LEU A 128 -13.53 4.10 -6.91
C LEU A 128 -14.65 3.09 -7.03
N LEU A 129 -14.36 1.79 -6.99
CA LEU A 129 -15.39 0.75 -7.03
C LEU A 129 -16.28 0.84 -5.80
N PHE A 130 -15.70 1.00 -4.60
CA PHE A 130 -16.47 1.21 -3.37
C PHE A 130 -17.37 2.45 -3.46
N ALA A 131 -16.85 3.57 -3.98
CA ALA A 131 -17.62 4.79 -4.21
C ALA A 131 -18.79 4.57 -5.17
N LEU A 132 -18.56 3.83 -6.26
CA LEU A 132 -19.60 3.51 -7.24
C LEU A 132 -20.73 2.71 -6.59
N VAL A 133 -20.40 1.66 -5.82
CA VAL A 133 -21.42 0.87 -5.10
C VAL A 133 -22.14 1.73 -4.06
N LEU A 134 -21.42 2.60 -3.34
CA LEU A 134 -22.02 3.52 -2.37
C LEU A 134 -23.01 4.49 -3.02
N VAL A 135 -22.67 5.09 -4.17
CA VAL A 135 -23.57 5.97 -4.94
C VAL A 135 -24.81 5.20 -5.37
N LEU A 136 -24.65 3.97 -5.84
CA LEU A 136 -25.76 3.12 -6.28
C LEU A 136 -26.70 2.81 -5.11
N LEU A 137 -26.15 2.55 -3.93
CA LEU A 137 -26.92 2.36 -2.69
C LEU A 137 -27.71 3.60 -2.29
N ILE A 138 -27.08 4.78 -2.36
CA ILE A 138 -27.75 6.06 -2.06
C ILE A 138 -28.91 6.28 -3.04
N LEU A 139 -28.71 6.02 -4.34
CA LEU A 139 -29.76 6.15 -5.35
C LEU A 139 -30.94 5.19 -5.11
N VAL A 140 -30.65 3.93 -4.76
CA VAL A 140 -31.67 2.93 -4.43
C VAL A 140 -32.46 3.35 -3.18
N GLN A 141 -31.77 3.81 -2.13
CA GLN A 141 -32.44 4.28 -0.92
C GLN A 141 -33.28 5.53 -1.16
N TYR A 142 -32.79 6.48 -1.96
CA TYR A 142 -33.52 7.68 -2.35
C TYR A 142 -34.80 7.34 -3.15
N ALA A 143 -34.73 6.33 -4.02
CA ALA A 143 -35.87 5.87 -4.81
C ALA A 143 -36.92 5.11 -3.97
N LEU A 144 -36.50 4.39 -2.92
CA LEU A 144 -37.37 3.53 -2.10
C LEU A 144 -37.88 4.20 -0.82
N SER A 145 -37.21 5.22 -0.30
CA SER A 145 -37.47 5.81 1.01
C SER A 145 -36.98 7.26 1.06
N SER A 146 -37.83 8.20 1.52
CA SER A 146 -37.51 9.63 1.46
C SER A 146 -36.48 10.11 2.49
N ILE A 147 -35.96 9.25 3.38
CA ILE A 147 -35.08 9.67 4.48
C ILE A 147 -34.04 8.58 4.82
N LEU A 148 -32.76 8.83 4.51
CA LEU A 148 -31.61 8.93 5.44
C LEU A 148 -30.30 9.11 4.62
N LEU A 149 -30.04 10.34 4.17
CA LEU A 149 -28.86 10.67 3.34
C LEU A 149 -27.54 10.79 4.13
N SER A 150 -27.60 10.87 5.47
CA SER A 150 -26.47 11.30 6.30
C SER A 150 -25.29 10.31 6.29
N ASN A 151 -25.57 9.01 6.40
CA ASN A 151 -24.53 7.98 6.45
C ASN A 151 -23.86 7.77 5.07
N GLY A 152 -24.62 7.89 3.98
CA GLY A 152 -24.09 7.83 2.61
C GLY A 152 -23.18 9.00 2.28
N LEU A 153 -23.57 10.22 2.67
CA LEU A 153 -22.76 11.43 2.52
C LEU A 153 -21.42 11.33 3.25
N LEU A 154 -21.41 10.79 4.47
CA LEU A 154 -20.19 10.60 5.26
C LEU A 154 -19.23 9.62 4.57
N GLY A 155 -19.76 8.52 4.01
CA GLY A 155 -18.97 7.59 3.21
C GLY A 155 -18.36 8.24 1.95
N LEU A 156 -19.12 9.08 1.25
CA LEU A 156 -18.62 9.83 0.09
C LEU A 156 -17.53 10.84 0.47
N LEU A 157 -17.67 11.50 1.62
CA LEU A 157 -16.68 12.44 2.14
C LEU A 157 -15.35 11.72 2.46
N VAL A 158 -15.43 10.55 3.10
CA VAL A 158 -14.24 9.71 3.37
C VAL A 158 -13.56 9.30 2.06
N VAL A 159 -14.32 8.86 1.05
CA VAL A 159 -13.80 8.55 -0.30
C VAL A 159 -13.12 9.78 -0.92
N ALA A 160 -13.74 10.96 -0.82
CA ALA A 160 -13.23 12.20 -1.39
C ALA A 160 -11.90 12.63 -0.77
N VAL A 161 -11.66 12.33 0.51
CA VAL A 161 -10.38 12.58 1.19
C VAL A 161 -9.33 11.51 0.86
N LEU A 162 -9.71 10.23 0.78
CA LEU A 162 -8.77 9.13 0.55
C LEU A 162 -8.19 9.11 -0.87
N LEU A 163 -9.01 9.39 -1.89
CA LEU A 163 -8.59 9.42 -3.29
C LEU A 163 -7.39 10.34 -3.59
N PRO A 164 -7.38 11.62 -3.20
CA PRO A 164 -6.25 12.51 -3.44
C PRO A 164 -5.01 12.07 -2.65
N VAL A 165 -5.18 11.55 -1.43
CA VAL A 165 -4.06 11.00 -0.64
C VAL A 165 -3.40 9.83 -1.36
N PHE A 166 -4.18 8.88 -1.88
CA PHE A 166 -3.65 7.73 -2.62
C PHE A 166 -2.99 8.15 -3.94
N LYS A 167 -3.59 9.10 -4.68
CA LYS A 167 -2.98 9.67 -5.90
C LYS A 167 -1.66 10.37 -5.60
N ALA A 168 -1.58 11.15 -4.51
CA ALA A 168 -0.35 11.83 -4.11
C ALA A 168 0.75 10.83 -3.74
N LYS A 169 0.42 9.76 -2.99
CA LYS A 169 1.38 8.71 -2.64
C LYS A 169 1.85 7.91 -3.86
N LYS A 170 0.95 7.57 -4.80
CA LYS A 170 1.32 6.95 -6.09
C LYS A 170 2.31 7.81 -6.88
N ARG A 171 2.01 9.10 -7.04
CA ARG A 171 2.87 10.04 -7.77
C ARG A 171 4.26 10.14 -7.15
N ARG A 172 4.36 10.20 -5.81
CA ARG A 172 5.65 10.22 -5.11
C ARG A 172 6.45 8.93 -5.36
N ALA A 173 5.81 7.76 -5.26
CA ALA A 173 6.47 6.49 -5.53
C ALA A 173 6.99 6.40 -6.99
N GLN A 174 6.21 6.87 -7.96
CA GLN A 174 6.61 6.92 -9.37
C GLN A 174 7.72 7.92 -9.65
N GLN A 175 7.71 9.10 -9.00
CA GLN A 175 8.78 10.09 -9.11
C GLN A 175 10.10 9.57 -8.56
N VAL A 176 10.06 8.86 -7.43
CA VAL A 176 11.26 8.23 -6.85
C VAL A 176 11.76 7.11 -7.75
N LEU A 177 10.87 6.28 -8.30
CA LEU A 177 11.24 5.24 -9.27
C LEU A 177 11.93 5.84 -10.50
N LYS A 178 11.36 6.92 -11.07
CA LYS A 178 11.91 7.57 -12.27
C LYS A 178 13.33 8.11 -12.02
N LYS A 179 13.55 8.75 -10.88
CA LYS A 179 14.89 9.24 -10.46
C LYS A 179 15.91 8.14 -10.15
N LEU A 180 15.46 6.90 -9.96
CA LEU A 180 16.32 5.74 -9.66
C LEU A 180 16.61 4.90 -10.92
N SER A 181 15.91 5.17 -12.03
CA SER A 181 16.08 4.51 -13.32
C SER A 181 16.77 5.39 -14.37
N GLU A 182 16.83 6.70 -14.13
CA GLU A 182 17.68 7.68 -14.83
C GLU A 182 19.05 7.72 -14.16
#